data_AF-A0A970M938-F1
#
_entry.id   AF-A0A970M938-F1
#
_cell.length_a   1.000
_cell.length_b   1.000
_cell.length_c   1.000
_cell.angle_alpha   90.00
_cell.angle_beta   90.00
_cell.angle_gamma   90.00
#
_symmetry.space_group_name_H-M   'P 1'
#
loop_
_entity.id
_entity.type
_entity.pdbx_description
1 polymer ?
#
loop_
_entity_poly.entity_id
_entity_poly.type
_entity_poly.pdbx_seq_one_letter_code
_entity_poly.pdbx_strand_id
1 'polypeptide(L)'
;MPEHQTEKTLPRPQKRQLKNFLIDRGFQLSWVFRVSVVALLIVGVMGYFLYNTLVQSIDLVIIGQSSSVMDEHAHQKLVAGGEATKAVTLYVLVSSAVLLVALLSIMTIVVTHKVAGPMYKIRRLLRSIDDGNFLLRERLRKGDEMQQVFSELENTLAKLRDARRQDVLQLQKLKTHLPDDDNFSAPRRTLQQMIDRYTESIGDVETHQ
;
A
#
# COMPACT_ATOMS: atom_id res chain seq x y z
N MET A 1 54.53 -30.73 -4.82
CA MET A 1 53.92 -29.72 -3.92
C MET A 1 52.43 -29.68 -4.23
N PRO A 2 51.53 -29.82 -3.24
CA PRO A 2 50.10 -29.99 -3.50
C PRO A 2 49.41 -28.66 -3.83
N GLU A 3 48.56 -28.69 -4.87
CA GLU A 3 47.73 -27.57 -5.33
C GLU A 3 46.64 -27.24 -4.29
N HIS A 4 46.61 -25.97 -3.87
CA HIS A 4 45.56 -25.44 -3.01
C HIS A 4 44.24 -25.31 -3.79
N GLN A 5 43.23 -26.04 -3.34
CA GLN A 5 41.84 -25.92 -3.78
C GLN A 5 41.29 -24.54 -3.41
N THR A 6 40.85 -23.77 -4.40
CA THR A 6 40.11 -22.52 -4.23
C THR A 6 38.73 -22.80 -3.62
N GLU A 7 38.58 -22.44 -2.35
CA GLU A 7 37.33 -22.47 -1.59
C GLU A 7 36.33 -21.47 -2.18
N LYS A 8 35.21 -22.00 -2.70
CA LYS A 8 34.11 -21.23 -3.28
C LYS A 8 33.29 -20.62 -2.14
N THR A 9 33.53 -19.35 -1.82
CA THR A 9 32.76 -18.63 -0.79
C THR A 9 31.32 -18.43 -1.27
N LEU A 10 30.36 -19.05 -0.56
CA LEU A 10 28.94 -18.88 -0.80
C LEU A 10 28.51 -17.44 -0.42
N PRO A 11 27.66 -16.76 -1.23
CA PRO A 11 27.20 -15.41 -0.93
C PRO A 11 26.33 -15.41 0.33
N ARG A 12 26.70 -14.57 1.30
CA ARG A 12 25.95 -14.42 2.56
C ARG A 12 24.55 -13.86 2.28
N PRO A 13 23.47 -14.41 2.88
CA PRO A 13 22.12 -13.90 2.68
C PRO A 13 22.02 -12.48 3.25
N GLN A 14 21.83 -11.50 2.37
CA GLN A 14 21.71 -10.10 2.72
C GLN A 14 20.43 -9.91 3.54
N LYS A 15 20.58 -9.67 4.85
CA LYS A 15 19.45 -9.39 5.75
C LYS A 15 18.71 -8.16 5.24
N ARG A 16 17.51 -8.37 4.69
CA ARG A 16 16.61 -7.29 4.26
C ARG A 16 16.29 -6.43 5.48
N GLN A 17 16.81 -5.22 5.49
CA GLN A 17 16.68 -4.31 6.62
C GLN A 17 15.21 -3.89 6.73
N LEU A 18 14.57 -4.26 7.84
CA LEU A 18 13.19 -3.88 8.21
C LEU A 18 12.97 -2.36 8.26
N LYS A 19 14.05 -1.58 8.20
CA LYS A 19 14.05 -0.12 8.16
C LYS A 19 13.45 0.47 6.87
N ASN A 20 13.23 -0.35 5.84
CA ASN A 20 12.60 0.09 4.58
C ASN A 20 11.06 0.04 4.60
N PHE A 21 10.42 -0.29 5.73
CA PHE A 21 8.96 -0.42 5.83
C PHE A 21 8.24 0.95 5.94
N LEU A 22 8.97 2.04 6.14
CA LEU A 22 8.42 3.37 6.45
C LEU A 22 8.78 4.43 5.39
N ILE A 23 8.80 4.06 4.11
CA ILE A 23 9.12 4.99 3.01
C ILE A 23 8.08 6.12 2.88
N ASP A 24 6.81 5.89 3.26
CA ASP A 24 5.74 6.91 3.21
C ASP A 24 4.98 7.04 4.54
N ARG A 25 5.69 7.43 5.62
CA ARG A 25 5.07 7.68 6.95
C ARG A 25 3.92 8.70 6.89
N GLY A 26 4.03 9.72 6.05
CA GLY A 26 3.04 10.81 5.99
C GLY A 26 1.67 10.36 5.47
N PHE A 27 1.64 9.53 4.42
CA PHE A 27 0.39 9.03 3.86
C PHE A 27 -0.29 8.04 4.81
N GLN A 28 0.46 7.10 5.38
CA GLN A 28 -0.05 6.10 6.30
C GLN A 28 -0.64 6.73 7.57
N LEU A 29 0.09 7.66 8.21
CA LEU A 29 -0.41 8.31 9.43
C LEU A 29 -1.68 9.12 9.16
N SER A 30 -1.75 9.79 8.00
CA SER A 30 -2.92 10.59 7.62
C SER A 30 -4.18 9.72 7.49
N TRP A 31 -4.07 8.53 6.87
CA TRP A 31 -5.20 7.61 6.72
C TRP A 31 -5.59 6.92 8.02
N VAL A 32 -4.61 6.42 8.77
CA VAL A 32 -4.85 5.82 10.10
C VAL A 32 -5.55 6.82 11.01
N PHE A 33 -5.07 8.07 11.06
CA PHE A 33 -5.70 9.11 11.87
C PHE A 33 -7.16 9.36 11.47
N ARG A 34 -7.46 9.54 10.17
CA ARG A 34 -8.83 9.76 9.70
C ARG A 34 -9.76 8.60 10.05
N VAL A 35 -9.33 7.36 9.80
CA VAL A 35 -10.13 6.16 10.09
C VAL A 35 -10.35 6.02 11.60
N SER A 36 -9.32 6.23 12.41
CA SER A 36 -9.42 6.14 13.87
C SER A 36 -10.33 7.22 14.45
N VAL A 37 -10.31 8.46 13.92
CA VAL A 37 -11.23 9.52 14.35
C VAL A 37 -12.69 9.14 14.03
N VAL A 38 -12.97 8.65 12.82
CA VAL A 38 -14.31 8.22 12.44
C VAL A 38 -14.78 7.04 13.30
N ALA A 39 -13.90 6.06 13.53
CA ALA A 39 -14.20 4.91 14.40
C ALA A 39 -14.50 5.35 15.83
N LEU A 40 -13.71 6.26 16.40
CA LEU A 40 -13.92 6.82 17.73
C LEU A 40 -15.24 7.58 17.84
N LEU A 41 -15.63 8.34 16.81
CA LEU A 41 -16.92 9.02 16.78
C LEU A 41 -18.08 8.03 16.78
N ILE A 42 -18.03 7.01 15.92
CA ILE A 42 -19.09 6.00 15.84
C ILE A 42 -19.20 5.24 17.17
N VAL A 43 -18.07 4.77 17.69
CA VAL A 43 -18.02 4.01 18.96
C VAL A 43 -18.41 4.89 20.14
N GLY A 44 -18.01 6.15 20.16
CA GLY A 44 -18.37 7.10 21.22
C GLY A 44 -19.86 7.40 21.23
N VAL A 45 -20.45 7.71 20.07
CA VAL A 45 -21.90 7.96 19.94
C VAL A 45 -22.69 6.71 20.31
N MET A 46 -22.36 5.56 19.69
CA MET A 46 -23.06 4.31 19.97
C MET A 46 -22.88 3.88 21.43
N GLY A 47 -21.67 4.01 21.96
CA GLY A 47 -21.35 3.69 23.36
C GLY A 47 -22.13 4.56 24.34
N TYR A 48 -22.28 5.85 24.06
CA TYR A 48 -23.12 6.75 24.86
C TYR A 48 -24.58 6.29 24.89
N PHE A 49 -25.18 5.98 23.73
CA PHE A 49 -26.55 5.47 23.67
C PHE A 49 -26.73 4.14 24.41
N LEU A 50 -25.79 3.20 24.24
CA LEU A 50 -25.82 1.91 24.92
C LEU A 50 -25.71 2.06 26.44
N TYR A 51 -24.76 2.86 26.91
CA TYR A 51 -24.58 3.11 28.34
C TYR A 51 -25.81 3.76 28.96
N ASN A 52 -26.37 4.79 28.31
CA ASN A 52 -27.57 5.46 28.81
C ASN A 52 -28.78 4.52 28.88
N THR A 53 -28.98 3.72 27.82
CA THR A 53 -30.09 2.74 27.77
C THR A 53 -29.93 1.69 28.88
N LEU A 54 -28.70 1.25 29.14
CA LEU A 54 -28.43 0.28 30.21
C LEU A 54 -28.59 0.88 31.60
N VAL A 55 -28.12 2.11 31.84
CA VAL A 55 -28.29 2.77 33.13
C VAL A 55 -29.78 2.97 33.43
N GLN A 56 -30.56 3.40 32.44
CA GLN A 56 -32.02 3.54 32.57
C GLN A 56 -32.68 2.19 32.90
N SER A 57 -32.28 1.09 32.26
CA SER A 57 -32.86 -0.22 32.55
C SER A 57 -32.48 -0.75 33.93
N ILE A 58 -31.24 -0.53 34.38
CA ILE A 58 -30.79 -0.87 35.75
C ILE A 58 -31.59 -0.07 36.78
N ASP A 59 -31.75 1.23 36.58
CA ASP A 59 -32.50 2.08 37.52
C ASP A 59 -33.97 1.69 37.60
N LEU A 60 -34.59 1.34 36.47
CA LEU A 60 -35.96 0.82 36.44
C LEU A 60 -36.11 -0.49 37.22
N VAL A 61 -35.14 -1.41 37.11
CA VAL A 61 -35.16 -2.67 37.86
C VAL A 61 -35.00 -2.42 39.37
N ILE A 62 -34.07 -1.54 39.77
CA ILE A 62 -33.88 -1.18 41.18
C ILE A 62 -35.18 -0.60 41.73
N ILE A 63 -35.76 0.42 41.08
CA ILE A 63 -37.00 1.06 41.52
C ILE A 63 -38.16 0.05 41.59
N GLY A 64 -38.32 -0.79 40.55
CA GLY A 64 -39.42 -1.76 40.48
C GLY A 64 -39.31 -2.89 41.52
N GLN A 65 -38.10 -3.31 41.88
CA GLN A 65 -37.88 -4.34 42.90
C GLN A 65 -37.86 -3.79 44.33
N SER A 66 -37.42 -2.54 44.52
CA SER A 66 -37.41 -1.87 45.83
C SER A 66 -38.79 -1.70 46.46
N SER A 67 -39.88 -1.66 45.68
CA SER A 67 -41.23 -1.67 46.25
C SER A 67 -41.66 -3.04 46.79
N SER A 68 -41.01 -4.12 46.36
CA SER A 68 -41.39 -5.51 46.69
C SER A 68 -40.53 -6.12 47.79
N VAL A 69 -39.35 -5.56 48.05
CA VAL A 69 -38.42 -6.04 49.06
C VAL A 69 -38.64 -5.24 50.34
N MET A 70 -39.02 -5.90 51.43
CA MET A 70 -39.24 -5.25 52.73
C MET A 70 -38.02 -5.33 53.66
N ASP A 71 -37.00 -6.10 53.25
CA ASP A 71 -35.75 -6.26 53.98
C ASP A 71 -34.71 -5.22 53.53
N GLU A 72 -34.27 -4.38 54.48
CA GLU A 72 -33.30 -3.32 54.26
C GLU A 72 -31.95 -3.87 53.75
N HIS A 73 -31.55 -5.05 54.23
CA HIS A 73 -30.31 -5.69 53.78
C HIS A 73 -30.37 -6.17 52.32
N ALA A 74 -31.54 -6.64 51.88
CA ALA A 74 -31.78 -7.00 50.48
C ALA A 74 -31.83 -5.75 49.58
N HIS A 75 -32.38 -4.63 50.04
CA HIS A 75 -32.31 -3.34 49.32
C HIS A 75 -30.89 -2.87 49.07
N GLN A 76 -30.04 -2.90 50.11
CA GLN A 76 -28.65 -2.49 49.98
C GLN A 76 -27.90 -3.34 48.96
N LYS A 77 -28.14 -4.67 48.93
CA LYS A 77 -27.52 -5.59 47.96
C LYS A 77 -28.00 -5.33 46.53
N LEU A 78 -29.27 -5.01 46.32
CA LEU A 78 -29.81 -4.67 45.00
C LEU A 78 -29.16 -3.41 44.42
N VAL A 79 -29.06 -2.35 45.23
CA VAL A 79 -28.43 -1.10 44.81
C VAL A 79 -26.94 -1.32 44.52
N ALA A 80 -26.22 -1.98 45.42
CA ALA A 80 -24.80 -2.29 45.23
C ALA A 80 -24.55 -3.17 44.00
N GLY A 81 -25.43 -4.14 43.72
CA GLY A 81 -25.35 -4.96 42.51
C GLY A 81 -25.58 -4.15 41.22
N GLY A 82 -26.50 -3.18 41.26
CA GLY A 82 -26.74 -2.27 40.15
C GLY A 82 -25.54 -1.37 39.86
N GLU A 83 -24.94 -0.76 40.90
CA GLU A 83 -23.74 0.06 40.76
C GLU A 83 -22.53 -0.74 40.25
N ALA A 84 -22.32 -1.95 40.78
CA ALA A 84 -21.27 -2.85 40.29
C ALA A 84 -21.48 -3.19 38.80
N THR A 85 -22.72 -3.45 38.39
CA THR A 85 -23.05 -3.72 36.98
C THR A 85 -22.73 -2.52 36.10
N LYS A 86 -23.14 -1.30 36.51
CA LYS A 86 -22.82 -0.05 35.77
C LYS A 86 -21.30 0.13 35.60
N ALA A 87 -20.52 -0.11 36.65
CA ALA A 87 -19.06 -0.01 36.60
C ALA A 87 -18.42 -1.06 35.67
N VAL A 88 -18.86 -2.32 35.76
CA VAL A 88 -18.40 -3.40 34.88
C VAL A 88 -18.75 -3.10 33.43
N THR A 89 -19.96 -2.63 33.13
CA THR A 89 -20.34 -2.25 31.77
C THR A 89 -19.47 -1.12 31.25
N LEU A 90 -19.24 -0.06 32.01
CA LEU A 90 -18.37 1.06 31.59
C LEU A 90 -16.97 0.54 31.24
N TYR A 91 -16.40 -0.31 32.10
CA TYR A 91 -15.10 -0.91 31.87
C TYR A 91 -15.07 -1.76 30.59
N VAL A 92 -16.08 -2.61 30.37
CA VAL A 92 -16.21 -3.44 29.15
C VAL A 92 -16.36 -2.57 27.90
N LEU A 93 -17.16 -1.50 27.96
CA LEU A 93 -17.40 -0.60 26.83
C LEU A 93 -16.12 0.15 26.45
N VAL A 94 -15.43 0.74 27.43
CA VAL A 94 -14.17 1.47 27.17
C VAL A 94 -13.07 0.53 26.70
N SER A 95 -12.90 -0.63 27.34
CA SER A 95 -11.86 -1.60 26.95
C SER A 95 -12.10 -2.19 25.54
N SER A 96 -13.35 -2.52 25.20
CA SER A 96 -13.71 -2.99 23.86
C SER A 96 -13.55 -1.91 22.80
N ALA A 97 -13.88 -0.64 23.12
CA ALA A 97 -13.66 0.50 22.23
C ALA A 97 -12.17 0.70 21.91
N VAL A 98 -11.32 0.68 22.94
CA VAL A 98 -9.86 0.79 22.77
C VAL A 98 -9.31 -0.36 21.93
N LEU A 99 -9.75 -1.59 22.22
CA LEU A 99 -9.34 -2.78 21.46
C LEU A 99 -9.75 -2.67 19.98
N LEU A 100 -10.99 -2.27 19.70
CA LEU A 100 -11.48 -2.09 18.33
C LEU A 100 -10.65 -1.05 17.56
N VAL A 101 -10.39 0.11 18.17
CA VAL A 101 -9.57 1.16 17.54
C VAL A 101 -8.14 0.68 17.28
N ALA A 102 -7.55 -0.08 18.21
CA ALA A 102 -6.24 -0.66 18.03
C ALA A 102 -6.21 -1.65 16.85
N LEU A 103 -7.19 -2.56 16.76
CA LEU A 103 -7.31 -3.52 15.67
C LEU A 103 -7.51 -2.83 14.31
N LEU A 104 -8.40 -1.83 14.24
CA LEU A 104 -8.63 -1.05 13.02
C LEU A 104 -7.38 -0.28 12.60
N SER A 105 -6.62 0.27 13.56
CA SER A 105 -5.37 0.97 13.29
C SER A 105 -4.33 0.03 12.68
N ILE A 106 -4.15 -1.16 13.27
CA ILE A 106 -3.24 -2.19 12.75
C ILE A 106 -3.67 -2.62 11.33
N MET A 107 -4.95 -2.89 11.12
CA MET A 107 -5.48 -3.28 9.80
C MET A 107 -5.24 -2.19 8.76
N THR A 108 -5.48 -0.92 9.11
CA THR A 108 -5.28 0.22 8.21
C THR A 108 -3.81 0.35 7.80
N ILE A 109 -2.87 0.13 8.73
CA ILE A 109 -1.43 0.13 8.42
C ILE A 109 -1.09 -0.98 7.42
N VAL A 110 -1.60 -2.20 7.65
CA VAL A 110 -1.34 -3.35 6.77
C VAL A 110 -1.85 -3.09 5.34
N VAL A 111 -3.09 -2.61 5.22
CA VAL A 111 -3.70 -2.29 3.91
C VAL A 111 -2.92 -1.17 3.21
N THR A 112 -2.57 -0.11 3.94
CA THR A 112 -1.87 1.03 3.33
C THR A 112 -0.47 0.65 2.84
N HIS A 113 0.23 -0.26 3.53
CA HIS A 113 1.51 -0.78 3.05
C HIS A 113 1.38 -1.53 1.72
N LYS A 114 0.33 -2.34 1.55
CA LYS A 114 0.09 -3.07 0.30
C LYS A 114 -0.22 -2.16 -0.89
N VAL A 115 -0.56 -0.89 -0.66
CA VAL A 115 -0.84 0.10 -1.71
C VAL A 115 0.35 1.02 -1.96
N ALA A 116 1.02 1.50 -0.90
CA ALA A 116 2.07 2.52 -1.00
C ALA A 116 3.30 2.04 -1.81
N GLY A 117 3.78 0.82 -1.55
CA GLY A 117 4.93 0.26 -2.28
C GLY A 117 4.69 0.15 -3.79
N PRO A 118 3.59 -0.48 -4.21
CA PRO A 118 3.13 -0.48 -5.60
C PRO A 118 3.02 0.90 -6.24
N MET A 119 2.45 1.87 -5.53
CA MET A 119 2.24 3.22 -6.04
C MET A 119 3.56 3.93 -6.34
N TYR A 120 4.57 3.76 -5.47
CA TYR A 120 5.91 4.31 -5.71
C TYR A 120 6.53 3.77 -7.01
N LYS A 121 6.39 2.46 -7.27
CA LYS A 121 6.89 1.83 -8.49
C LYS A 121 6.17 2.35 -9.73
N ILE A 122 4.84 2.44 -9.69
CA ILE A 122 4.03 2.99 -10.79
C ILE A 122 4.46 4.43 -11.09
N ARG A 123 4.60 5.29 -10.07
CA ARG A 123 5.05 6.68 -10.24
C ARG A 123 6.44 6.76 -10.85
N ARG A 124 7.36 5.89 -10.44
CA ARG A 124 8.71 5.84 -11.01
C ARG A 124 8.68 5.41 -12.48
N LEU A 125 7.87 4.41 -12.83
CA LEU A 125 7.72 3.96 -14.21
C LEU A 125 7.09 5.04 -15.10
N LEU A 126 6.08 5.76 -14.59
CA LEU A 126 5.47 6.90 -15.29
C LEU A 126 6.47 8.03 -15.54
N ARG A 127 7.37 8.32 -14.58
CA ARG A 127 8.46 9.28 -14.80
C ARG A 127 9.45 8.79 -15.87
N SER A 128 9.79 7.50 -15.87
CA SER A 128 10.62 6.95 -16.95
C SER A 128 9.97 7.10 -18.31
N ILE A 129 8.65 6.87 -18.41
CA ILE A 129 7.86 7.09 -19.64
C ILE A 129 7.91 8.57 -20.06
N ASP A 130 7.80 9.51 -19.10
CA ASP A 130 7.90 10.96 -19.34
C ASP A 130 9.29 11.35 -19.88
N ASP A 131 10.36 10.73 -19.36
CA ASP A 131 11.73 10.88 -19.87
C ASP A 131 11.93 10.22 -21.26
N GLY A 132 10.88 9.61 -21.82
CA GLY A 132 10.90 8.89 -23.09
C GLY A 132 11.50 7.49 -22.99
N ASN A 133 11.76 6.99 -21.78
CA ASN A 133 12.34 5.68 -21.52
C ASN A 133 11.24 4.64 -21.24
N PHE A 134 11.12 3.66 -22.14
CA PHE A 134 10.07 2.64 -22.09
C PHE A 134 10.55 1.31 -21.51
N LEU A 135 11.63 1.30 -20.73
CA LEU A 135 12.17 0.10 -20.12
C LEU A 135 11.32 -0.40 -18.96
N LEU A 136 10.85 -1.64 -19.07
CA LEU A 136 10.25 -2.36 -17.96
C LEU A 136 11.32 -3.15 -17.20
N ARG A 137 11.87 -2.59 -16.12
CA ARG A 137 12.90 -3.25 -15.29
C ARG A 137 12.35 -3.93 -14.05
N GLU A 138 11.10 -3.65 -13.68
CA GLU A 138 10.53 -4.06 -12.40
C GLU A 138 9.15 -4.69 -12.59
N ARG A 139 8.78 -5.63 -11.71
CA ARG A 139 7.41 -6.14 -11.56
C ARG A 139 6.89 -5.94 -10.16
N LEU A 140 5.56 -5.92 -10.00
CA LEU A 140 4.92 -5.95 -8.68
C LEU A 140 4.88 -7.36 -8.10
N ARG A 141 4.78 -7.46 -6.77
CA ARG A 141 4.66 -8.74 -6.08
C ARG A 141 3.22 -9.24 -6.19
N LYS A 142 3.01 -10.53 -6.45
CA LYS A 142 1.68 -11.15 -6.68
C LYS A 142 0.58 -10.82 -5.63
N GLY A 143 0.93 -10.40 -4.41
CA GLY A 143 -0.01 -10.07 -3.34
C GLY A 143 -0.26 -8.57 -3.13
N ASP A 144 0.24 -7.73 -4.03
CA ASP A 144 0.04 -6.28 -4.02
C ASP A 144 -1.33 -5.92 -4.62
N GLU A 145 -2.01 -4.92 -4.06
CA GLU A 145 -3.40 -4.58 -4.47
C GLU A 145 -3.47 -3.92 -5.86
N MET A 146 -2.37 -3.31 -6.33
CA MET A 146 -2.34 -2.56 -7.60
C MET A 146 -1.87 -3.41 -8.80
N GLN A 147 -1.96 -4.73 -8.71
CA GLN A 147 -1.52 -5.65 -9.77
C GLN A 147 -2.24 -5.39 -11.10
N GLN A 148 -3.56 -5.17 -11.06
CA GLN A 148 -4.34 -4.91 -12.26
C GLN A 148 -3.89 -3.62 -12.97
N VAL A 149 -3.78 -2.51 -12.24
CA VAL A 149 -3.30 -1.23 -12.76
C VAL A 149 -1.90 -1.36 -13.34
N PHE A 150 -1.02 -2.11 -12.66
CA PHE A 150 0.32 -2.34 -13.15
C PHE A 150 0.34 -3.15 -14.45
N SER A 151 -0.49 -4.19 -14.56
CA SER A 151 -0.58 -5.00 -15.78
C SER A 151 -1.08 -4.18 -16.98
N GLU A 152 -2.01 -3.25 -16.75
CA GLU A 152 -2.46 -2.32 -17.79
C GLU A 152 -1.34 -1.34 -18.21
N LEU A 153 -0.53 -0.89 -17.25
CA LEU A 153 0.64 -0.07 -17.52
C LEU A 153 1.72 -0.85 -18.29
N GLU A 154 1.98 -2.11 -17.94
CA GLU A 154 2.89 -3.00 -18.69
C GLU A 154 2.43 -3.17 -20.14
N ASN A 155 1.13 -3.42 -20.34
CA ASN A 155 0.55 -3.55 -21.68
C ASN A 155 0.65 -2.26 -22.49
N THR A 156 0.43 -1.11 -21.85
CA THR A 156 0.58 0.20 -22.49
C THR A 156 2.04 0.44 -22.87
N LEU A 157 2.97 0.11 -21.99
CA LEU A 157 4.40 0.24 -22.23
C LEU A 157 4.86 -0.65 -23.38
N ALA A 158 4.35 -1.89 -23.45
CA ALA A 158 4.62 -2.80 -24.57
C ALA A 158 4.19 -2.18 -25.91
N LYS A 159 2.98 -1.60 -25.97
CA LYS A 159 2.49 -0.92 -27.19
C LYS A 159 3.34 0.29 -27.58
N LEU A 160 3.78 1.10 -26.62
CA LEU A 160 4.67 2.23 -26.88
C LEU A 160 6.04 1.78 -27.41
N ARG A 161 6.58 0.69 -26.85
CA ARG A 161 7.84 0.10 -27.34
C ARG A 161 7.70 -0.42 -28.76
N ASP A 162 6.60 -1.11 -29.07
CA ASP A 162 6.38 -1.64 -30.40
C ASP A 162 6.18 -0.53 -31.44
N ALA A 163 5.45 0.54 -31.10
CA ALA A 163 5.35 1.72 -31.95
C ALA A 163 6.73 2.34 -32.20
N ARG A 164 7.55 2.53 -31.15
CA ARG A 164 8.90 3.09 -31.30
C ARG A 164 9.84 2.18 -32.09
N ARG A 165 9.71 0.86 -31.98
CA ARG A 165 10.44 -0.08 -32.86
C ARG A 165 10.09 0.12 -34.33
N GLN A 166 8.80 0.33 -34.63
CA GLN A 166 8.37 0.62 -36.01
C GLN A 166 8.98 1.94 -36.51
N ASP A 167 9.02 2.98 -35.68
CA ASP A 167 9.69 4.25 -36.02
C ASP A 167 11.18 4.04 -36.36
N VAL A 168 11.90 3.26 -35.54
CA VAL A 168 13.32 2.94 -35.79
C VAL A 168 13.49 2.22 -37.13
N LEU A 169 12.64 1.24 -37.44
CA LEU A 169 12.69 0.52 -38.72
C LEU A 169 12.43 1.46 -39.92
N GLN A 170 11.52 2.42 -39.79
CA GLN A 170 11.26 3.41 -40.83
C GLN A 170 12.47 4.35 -41.02
N LEU A 171 13.07 4.82 -39.94
CA LEU A 171 14.27 5.66 -39.99
C LEU A 171 15.46 4.93 -40.60
N GLN A 172 15.65 3.64 -40.29
CA GLN A 172 16.67 2.79 -40.91
C GLN A 172 16.45 2.67 -42.43
N LYS A 173 15.21 2.40 -42.87
CA LYS A 173 14.87 2.36 -44.30
C LYS A 173 15.16 3.70 -44.99
N LEU A 174 14.77 4.81 -44.37
CA LEU A 174 15.03 6.15 -44.91
C LEU A 174 16.54 6.40 -45.06
N LYS A 175 17.33 6.04 -44.04
CA LYS A 175 18.79 6.15 -44.08
C LYS A 175 19.40 5.33 -45.23
N THR A 176 18.89 4.12 -45.49
CA THR A 176 19.39 3.28 -46.59
C THR A 176 19.09 3.83 -47.99
N HIS A 177 18.02 4.61 -48.14
CA HIS A 177 17.68 5.25 -49.42
C HIS A 177 18.43 6.58 -49.68
N LEU A 178 19.05 7.17 -48.65
CA LEU A 178 19.87 8.36 -48.79
C LEU A 178 21.21 8.02 -49.45
N PRO A 179 21.64 8.76 -50.50
CA PRO A 179 22.94 8.59 -51.13
C PRO A 179 24.10 8.67 -50.13
N ASP A 180 25.16 7.93 -50.40
CA ASP A 180 26.39 7.98 -49.60
C ASP A 180 27.40 8.95 -50.21
N ASP A 181 27.06 10.24 -50.17
CA ASP A 181 27.91 11.32 -50.67
C ASP A 181 28.07 12.44 -49.63
N ASP A 182 28.99 13.37 -49.90
CA ASP A 182 29.30 14.47 -48.99
C ASP A 182 28.08 15.36 -48.71
N ASN A 183 27.16 15.50 -49.67
CA ASN A 183 25.94 16.30 -49.54
C ASN A 183 24.95 15.71 -48.53
N PHE A 184 24.93 14.39 -48.37
CA PHE A 184 24.03 13.68 -47.44
C PHE A 184 24.70 13.19 -46.15
N SER A 185 26.00 13.48 -45.96
CA SER A 185 26.75 13.12 -44.76
C SER A 185 26.12 13.65 -43.46
N ALA A 186 25.66 14.91 -43.43
CA ALA A 186 25.01 15.50 -42.27
C ALA A 186 23.61 14.90 -41.97
N PRO A 187 22.67 14.83 -42.94
CA PRO A 187 21.38 14.14 -42.75
C PRO A 187 21.52 12.69 -42.27
N ARG A 188 22.47 11.92 -42.84
CA ARG A 188 22.73 10.53 -42.43
C ARG A 188 23.22 10.43 -40.98
N ARG A 189 24.04 11.37 -40.51
CA ARG A 189 24.46 11.44 -39.10
C ARG A 189 23.29 11.76 -38.18
N THR A 190 22.44 12.72 -38.54
CA THR A 190 21.24 13.06 -37.75
C THR A 190 20.28 11.86 -37.65
N LEU A 191 20.02 11.16 -38.75
CA LEU A 191 19.20 9.95 -38.73
C LEU A 191 19.81 8.86 -37.85
N GLN A 192 21.14 8.68 -37.92
CA GLN A 192 21.82 7.71 -37.05
C GLN A 192 21.65 8.08 -35.58
N GLN A 193 21.83 9.35 -35.20
CA GLN A 193 21.63 9.81 -33.82
C GLN A 193 20.19 9.59 -33.34
N MET A 194 19.19 9.79 -34.21
CA MET A 194 17.77 9.52 -33.88
C MET A 194 17.51 8.03 -33.69
N ILE A 195 18.06 7.18 -34.58
CA ILE A 195 17.99 5.72 -34.47
C ILE A 195 18.60 5.28 -33.14
N ASP A 196 19.82 5.71 -32.83
CA ASP A 196 20.53 5.34 -31.60
C ASP A 196 19.74 5.75 -30.36
N ARG A 197 19.22 6.98 -30.33
CA ARG A 197 18.39 7.49 -29.22
C ARG A 197 17.10 6.68 -29.05
N TYR A 198 16.41 6.36 -30.14
CA TYR A 198 15.15 5.63 -30.07
C TYR A 198 15.36 4.18 -29.67
N THR A 199 16.43 3.54 -30.15
CA THR A 199 16.84 2.19 -29.76
C THR A 199 17.19 2.12 -28.27
N GLU A 200 17.95 3.09 -27.75
CA GLU A 200 18.26 3.18 -26.31
C GLU A 200 16.97 3.28 -25.46
N SER A 201 16.00 4.07 -25.94
CA SER A 201 14.75 4.35 -25.22
C SER A 201 13.83 3.13 -25.02
N ILE A 202 13.89 2.15 -25.93
CA ILE A 202 13.07 0.93 -25.86
C ILE A 202 13.79 -0.23 -25.17
N GLY A 203 15.10 -0.08 -24.95
CA GLY A 203 16.02 -1.14 -24.55
C GLY A 203 16.10 -2.23 -25.60
N ASP A 204 17.26 -2.39 -26.22
CA ASP A 204 17.52 -3.60 -26.97
C ASP A 204 17.30 -4.81 -26.05
N VAL A 205 16.32 -5.61 -26.44
CA VAL A 205 16.02 -6.90 -25.83
C VAL A 205 17.04 -7.87 -26.39
N GLU A 206 18.28 -7.71 -25.95
CA GLU A 206 19.23 -8.81 -25.90
C GLU A 206 19.64 -8.96 -24.44
N THR A 207 18.90 -9.78 -23.69
CA THR A 207 19.44 -10.71 -22.69
C THR A 207 18.33 -11.47 -21.95
N HIS A 208 18.36 -12.79 -22.17
CA HIS A 208 17.81 -13.93 -21.41
C HIS A 208 16.29 -14.19 -21.49
N GLN A 209 15.87 -15.32 -22.10
CA GLN A 209 15.92 -16.70 -21.59
C GLN A 209 15.25 -16.86 -20.22
#